data_AF-A0A6J7ACL8-F1
#
_entry.id   AF-A0A6J7ACL8-F1
#
_cell.length_a   1.000
_cell.length_b   1.000
_cell.length_c   1.000
_cell.angle_alpha   90.00
_cell.angle_beta   90.00
_cell.angle_gamma   90.00
#
_symmetry.space_group_name_H-M   'P 1'
#
loop_
_entity.id
_entity.type
_entity.pdbx_description
1 polymer ?
#
loop_
_entity_poly.entity_id
_entity_poly.type
_entity_poly.pdbx_seq_one_letter_code
_entity_poly.pdbx_strand_id
1 'polypeptide(L)'
;MAGREVGGAESARADLFQGRPWIIDSQGVDADVVASGVKLIELLGAHQIDLDSASHDKAVALVSHLPQLVASLLAKQLSGAEEGWLDLAGAGLRDTTRIAGSDSKLWREIITANSKALSPLLKSLQSDLTALIASLDDEAAVSDFIEAGQKGRARIPGKHGGKAREYTYLPIVIEDKPGQLAALFDECADASVNVEDLTIEHSPGQFTGLITLALSKADAVTLAEHLKSNGWSVHSPRS
;
A
#
# COMPACT_ATOMS: atom_id res chain seq x y z
N MET A 1 5.51 10.12 -9.97
CA MET A 1 5.09 8.77 -9.56
C MET A 1 3.57 8.69 -9.53
N ALA A 2 2.97 8.44 -10.71
CA ALA A 2 1.55 8.25 -10.87
C ALA A 2 1.35 7.10 -11.87
N GLY A 3 0.44 6.18 -11.59
CA GLY A 3 0.21 5.02 -12.43
C GLY A 3 -0.75 4.04 -11.76
N ARG A 4 -1.42 3.25 -12.59
CA ARG A 4 -2.23 2.08 -12.19
C ARG A 4 -1.84 0.92 -13.09
N GLU A 5 -2.21 -0.28 -12.68
CA GLU A 5 -2.07 -1.52 -13.47
C GLU A 5 -2.81 -1.51 -14.83
N VAL A 6 -3.62 -0.48 -15.13
CA VAL A 6 -4.37 -0.34 -16.38
C VAL A 6 -3.78 0.77 -17.26
N GLY A 7 -3.47 0.44 -18.52
CA GLY A 7 -2.92 1.36 -19.51
C GLY A 7 -3.94 1.88 -20.54
N GLY A 8 -3.46 2.63 -21.53
CA GLY A 8 -4.26 3.14 -22.67
C GLY A 8 -4.79 4.56 -22.49
N ALA A 9 -5.02 5.26 -23.61
CA ALA A 9 -5.52 6.65 -23.61
C ALA A 9 -6.92 6.78 -22.99
N GLU A 10 -7.73 5.72 -23.06
CA GLU A 10 -9.05 5.64 -22.42
C GLU A 10 -8.97 5.66 -20.89
N SER A 11 -7.83 5.25 -20.33
CA SER A 11 -7.54 5.28 -18.89
C SER A 11 -6.97 6.64 -18.43
N ALA A 12 -6.83 7.61 -19.34
CA ALA A 12 -6.33 8.94 -19.00
C ALA A 12 -7.31 9.67 -18.08
N ARG A 13 -6.77 10.33 -17.06
CA ARG A 13 -7.57 11.13 -16.12
C ARG A 13 -6.90 12.47 -15.88
N ALA A 14 -7.69 13.53 -15.84
CA ALA A 14 -7.21 14.88 -15.59
C ALA A 14 -6.63 15.04 -14.16
N ASP A 15 -7.04 14.18 -13.22
CA ASP A 15 -6.60 14.16 -11.83
C ASP A 15 -5.38 13.25 -11.58
N LEU A 16 -4.78 12.65 -12.63
CA LEU A 16 -3.78 11.59 -12.49
C LEU A 16 -2.59 11.98 -11.59
N PHE A 17 -2.19 13.25 -11.64
CA PHE A 17 -1.01 13.76 -10.94
C PHE A 17 -1.32 14.46 -9.62
N GLN A 18 -2.61 14.71 -9.30
CA GLN A 18 -2.99 15.46 -8.11
C GLN A 18 -2.50 14.77 -6.83
N GLY A 19 -1.79 15.52 -5.99
CA GLY A 19 -1.20 15.05 -4.73
C GLY A 19 -0.05 14.05 -4.90
N ARG A 20 0.44 13.81 -6.12
CA ARG A 20 1.49 12.81 -6.40
C ARG A 20 2.87 13.47 -6.44
N PRO A 21 3.92 12.79 -5.93
CA PRO A 21 5.27 13.28 -6.11
C PRO A 21 5.69 13.19 -7.58
N TRP A 22 6.32 14.24 -8.11
CA TRP A 22 6.90 14.30 -9.45
C TRP A 22 8.37 14.65 -9.33
N ILE A 23 9.24 13.69 -9.67
CA ILE A 23 10.68 13.89 -9.58
C ILE A 23 11.20 14.59 -10.84
N ILE A 24 12.05 15.58 -10.65
CA ILE A 24 12.87 16.19 -11.70
C ILE A 24 14.34 16.11 -11.29
N ASP A 25 15.23 16.08 -12.27
CA ASP A 25 16.66 16.27 -12.07
C ASP A 25 17.03 17.63 -12.66
N SER A 26 17.28 18.62 -11.80
CA SER A 26 17.63 19.97 -12.24
C SER A 26 19.11 20.14 -12.60
N GLN A 27 19.96 19.12 -12.43
CA GLN A 27 21.40 19.26 -12.62
C GLN A 27 21.77 19.55 -14.08
N GLY A 28 22.45 20.67 -14.28
CA GLY A 28 22.89 21.11 -15.61
C GLY A 28 21.78 21.62 -16.53
N VAL A 29 20.58 21.88 -15.98
CA VAL A 29 19.44 22.43 -16.71
C VAL A 29 19.34 23.94 -16.44
N ASP A 30 19.05 24.72 -17.48
CA ASP A 30 18.87 26.17 -17.35
C ASP A 30 17.70 26.51 -16.41
N ALA A 31 17.86 27.55 -15.59
CA ALA A 31 16.94 27.88 -14.51
C ALA A 31 15.52 28.24 -15.00
N ASP A 32 15.40 28.84 -16.18
CA ASP A 32 14.13 29.17 -16.82
C ASP A 32 13.38 27.93 -17.33
N VAL A 33 14.12 26.92 -17.80
CA VAL A 33 13.57 25.60 -18.17
C VAL A 33 13.07 24.86 -16.92
N VAL A 34 13.87 24.83 -15.85
CA VAL A 34 13.46 24.23 -14.57
C VAL A 34 12.20 24.92 -14.03
N ALA A 35 12.19 26.26 -14.01
CA ALA A 35 11.03 27.02 -13.53
C ALA A 35 9.76 26.74 -14.36
N SER A 36 9.90 26.59 -15.68
CA SER A 36 8.78 26.24 -16.56
C SER A 36 8.24 24.84 -16.27
N GLY A 37 9.14 23.87 -16.04
CA GLY A 37 8.77 22.49 -15.66
C GLY A 37 8.07 22.43 -14.30
N VAL A 38 8.61 23.13 -13.29
CA VAL A 38 8.00 23.22 -11.94
C VAL A 38 6.60 23.81 -12.03
N LYS A 39 6.42 24.91 -12.77
CA LYS A 39 5.12 25.54 -12.96
C LYS A 39 4.10 24.59 -13.60
N LEU A 40 4.51 23.78 -14.57
CA LEU A 40 3.65 22.76 -15.17
C LEU A 40 3.23 21.70 -14.14
N ILE A 41 4.17 21.22 -13.33
CA ILE A 41 3.91 20.20 -12.30
C ILE A 41 2.91 20.74 -11.27
N GLU A 42 3.07 21.99 -10.84
CA GLU A 42 2.16 22.67 -9.92
C GLU A 42 0.76 22.84 -10.51
N LEU A 43 0.64 23.23 -11.79
CA LEU A 43 -0.64 23.35 -12.48
C LEU A 43 -1.40 22.01 -12.57
N LEU A 44 -0.69 20.89 -12.55
CA LEU A 44 -1.26 19.54 -12.53
C LEU A 44 -1.56 19.03 -11.11
N GLY A 45 -1.32 19.87 -10.09
CA GLY A 45 -1.56 19.55 -8.68
C GLY A 45 -0.58 18.54 -8.08
N ALA A 46 0.57 18.30 -8.74
CA ALA A 46 1.60 17.40 -8.24
C ALA A 46 2.58 18.13 -7.30
N HIS A 47 3.29 17.36 -6.49
CA HIS A 47 4.36 17.85 -5.61
C HIS A 47 5.71 17.60 -6.27
N GLN A 48 6.41 18.67 -6.64
CA GLN A 48 7.75 18.55 -7.23
C GLN A 48 8.76 18.08 -6.16
N ILE A 49 9.65 17.18 -6.57
CA ILE A 49 10.82 16.74 -5.80
C ILE A 49 12.03 16.88 -6.71
N ASP A 50 13.04 17.65 -6.29
CA ASP A 50 14.30 17.73 -7.01
C ASP A 50 15.23 16.64 -6.49
N LEU A 51 15.65 15.74 -7.38
CA LEU A 51 16.48 14.60 -7.04
C LEU A 51 17.31 14.21 -8.25
N ASP A 52 18.63 14.17 -8.08
CA ASP A 52 19.53 13.74 -9.16
C ASP A 52 19.20 12.31 -9.61
N SER A 53 19.47 12.01 -10.88
CA SER A 53 19.12 10.74 -11.51
C SER A 53 19.67 9.52 -10.76
N ALA A 54 20.87 9.61 -10.18
CA ALA A 54 21.46 8.49 -9.45
C ALA A 54 20.78 8.26 -8.09
N SER A 55 20.40 9.32 -7.40
CA SER A 55 19.62 9.24 -6.16
C SER A 55 18.18 8.80 -6.43
N HIS A 56 17.57 9.26 -7.53
CA HIS A 56 16.27 8.77 -8.00
C HIS A 56 16.28 7.26 -8.18
N ASP A 57 17.23 6.73 -8.94
CA ASP A 57 17.33 5.30 -9.24
C ASP A 57 17.48 4.45 -7.99
N LYS A 58 18.29 4.89 -7.02
CA LYS A 58 18.41 4.21 -5.72
C LYS A 58 17.10 4.25 -4.93
N ALA A 59 16.42 5.39 -4.91
CA ALA A 59 15.16 5.55 -4.21
C ALA A 59 14.08 4.63 -4.81
N VAL A 60 13.84 4.69 -6.12
CA VAL A 60 12.82 3.85 -6.78
C VAL A 60 13.18 2.37 -6.80
N ALA A 61 14.48 2.03 -6.78
CA ALA A 61 14.92 0.64 -6.58
C ALA A 61 14.37 0.08 -5.27
N LEU A 62 14.46 0.83 -4.17
CA LEU A 62 14.00 0.42 -2.85
C LEU A 62 12.47 0.46 -2.72
N VAL A 63 11.84 1.56 -3.12
CA VAL A 63 10.42 1.81 -2.79
C VAL A 63 9.42 1.34 -3.85
N SER A 64 9.90 0.92 -5.03
CA SER A 64 9.03 0.50 -6.14
C SER A 64 9.48 -0.80 -6.80
N HIS A 65 10.73 -0.89 -7.24
CA HIS A 65 11.20 -2.00 -8.05
C HIS A 65 11.42 -3.28 -7.22
N LEU A 66 12.06 -3.16 -6.04
CA LEU A 66 12.25 -4.29 -5.13
C LEU A 66 10.91 -4.89 -4.69
N PRO A 67 9.90 -4.10 -4.23
CA PRO A 67 8.56 -4.62 -3.95
C PRO A 67 7.95 -5.41 -5.11
N GLN A 68 8.10 -4.92 -6.35
CA GLN A 68 7.60 -5.64 -7.52
C GLN A 68 8.28 -7.00 -7.68
N LEU A 69 9.61 -7.05 -7.60
CA LEU A 69 10.35 -8.31 -7.74
C LEU A 69 9.98 -9.31 -6.64
N VAL A 70 9.84 -8.84 -5.40
CA VAL A 70 9.41 -9.68 -4.26
C VAL A 70 8.00 -10.22 -4.49
N ALA A 71 7.06 -9.38 -4.92
CA ALA A 71 5.70 -9.81 -5.26
C ALA A 71 5.70 -10.86 -6.37
N SER A 72 6.48 -10.67 -7.44
CA SER A 72 6.62 -11.65 -8.53
C SER A 72 7.28 -12.95 -8.07
N LEU A 73 8.30 -12.89 -7.20
CA LEU A 73 8.95 -14.08 -6.64
C LEU A 73 8.00 -14.86 -5.74
N LEU A 74 7.22 -14.17 -4.90
CA LEU A 74 6.19 -14.79 -4.06
C LEU A 74 5.10 -15.44 -4.92
N ALA A 75 4.55 -14.72 -5.89
CA ALA A 75 3.53 -15.25 -6.80
C ALA A 75 4.06 -16.49 -7.57
N LYS A 76 5.34 -16.50 -7.94
CA LYS A 76 5.98 -17.66 -8.56
C LYS A 76 5.98 -18.90 -7.66
N GLN A 77 6.08 -18.76 -6.33
CA GLN A 77 6.02 -19.93 -5.42
C GLN A 77 4.65 -20.62 -5.42
N LEU A 78 3.59 -19.91 -5.81
CA LEU A 78 2.25 -20.48 -5.94
C LEU A 78 2.12 -21.36 -7.20
N SER A 79 3.08 -21.26 -8.13
CA SER A 79 3.10 -22.10 -9.34
C SER A 79 3.40 -23.55 -8.95
N GLY A 80 2.39 -24.41 -9.03
CA GLY A 80 2.47 -25.81 -8.63
C GLY A 80 1.83 -26.12 -7.27
N ALA A 81 1.16 -25.14 -6.63
CA ALA A 81 0.26 -25.42 -5.52
C ALA A 81 -0.89 -26.34 -5.96
N GLU A 82 -1.38 -27.18 -5.05
CA GLU A 82 -2.60 -27.97 -5.26
C GLU A 82 -3.79 -27.02 -5.46
N GLU A 83 -4.69 -27.33 -6.40
CA GLU A 83 -5.78 -26.41 -6.78
C GLU A 83 -6.62 -25.96 -5.58
N GLY A 84 -6.92 -26.85 -4.65
CA GLY A 84 -7.71 -26.53 -3.44
C GLY A 84 -6.98 -25.68 -2.39
N TRP A 85 -5.65 -25.52 -2.46
CA TRP A 85 -4.91 -24.70 -1.50
C TRP A 85 -5.05 -23.21 -1.81
N LEU A 86 -5.22 -22.87 -3.09
CA LEU A 86 -5.41 -21.48 -3.51
C LEU A 86 -6.75 -20.91 -3.04
N ASP A 87 -7.75 -21.76 -2.80
CA ASP A 87 -9.03 -21.36 -2.20
C ASP A 87 -8.88 -20.86 -0.76
N LEU A 88 -7.81 -21.25 -0.07
CA LEU A 88 -7.47 -20.77 1.28
C LEU A 88 -6.80 -19.38 1.27
N ALA A 89 -6.49 -18.82 0.09
CA ALA A 89 -5.87 -17.53 0.00
C ALA A 89 -6.73 -16.46 0.68
N GLY A 90 -6.14 -15.73 1.63
CA GLY A 90 -6.74 -14.55 2.25
C GLY A 90 -6.44 -13.25 1.50
N ALA A 91 -6.94 -12.12 2.00
CA ALA A 91 -6.67 -10.79 1.45
C ALA A 91 -5.17 -10.47 1.43
N GLY A 92 -4.42 -10.84 2.47
CA GLY A 92 -2.98 -10.58 2.55
C GLY A 92 -2.16 -11.16 1.40
N LEU A 93 -2.48 -12.39 0.94
CA LEU A 93 -1.80 -12.97 -0.23
C LEU A 93 -2.15 -12.20 -1.51
N ARG A 94 -3.45 -11.88 -1.70
CA ARG A 94 -3.93 -11.11 -2.86
C ARG A 94 -3.30 -9.72 -2.93
N ASP A 95 -3.21 -9.03 -1.80
CA ASP A 95 -2.63 -7.69 -1.73
C ASP A 95 -1.12 -7.70 -2.00
N THR A 96 -0.40 -8.63 -1.37
CA THR A 96 1.06 -8.75 -1.52
C THR A 96 1.44 -9.14 -2.96
N THR A 97 0.62 -9.95 -3.62
CA THR A 97 0.87 -10.41 -5.00
C THR A 97 0.19 -9.56 -6.07
N ARG A 98 -0.64 -8.56 -5.71
CA ARG A 98 -1.41 -7.74 -6.67
C ARG A 98 -0.55 -7.16 -7.79
N ILE A 99 0.62 -6.62 -7.45
CA ILE A 99 1.54 -6.00 -8.41
C ILE A 99 2.35 -7.00 -9.24
N ALA A 100 2.31 -8.30 -8.92
CA ALA A 100 2.92 -9.34 -9.73
C ALA A 100 2.21 -9.52 -11.09
N GLY A 101 0.95 -9.10 -11.20
CA GLY A 101 0.17 -9.10 -12.45
C GLY A 101 0.48 -7.93 -13.40
N SER A 102 1.50 -7.12 -13.11
CA SER A 102 1.87 -5.97 -13.95
C SER A 102 2.44 -6.40 -15.31
N ASP A 103 2.41 -5.49 -16.30
CA ASP A 103 2.93 -5.75 -17.64
C ASP A 103 4.42 -6.16 -17.63
N SER A 104 4.69 -7.37 -18.12
CA SER A 104 6.04 -7.95 -18.07
C SER A 104 7.03 -7.27 -19.01
N LYS A 105 6.57 -6.63 -20.09
CA LYS A 105 7.46 -5.94 -21.03
C LYS A 105 7.99 -4.65 -20.42
N LEU A 106 7.10 -3.85 -19.82
CA LEU A 106 7.43 -2.63 -19.10
C LEU A 106 8.38 -2.94 -17.93
N TRP A 107 8.02 -3.91 -17.08
CA TRP A 107 8.84 -4.22 -15.91
C TRP A 107 10.19 -4.84 -16.26
N ARG A 108 10.30 -5.61 -17.34
CA ARG A 108 11.61 -6.06 -17.85
C ARG A 108 12.53 -4.87 -18.13
N GLU A 109 12.02 -3.82 -18.78
CA GLU A 109 12.82 -2.63 -19.11
C GLU A 109 13.23 -1.87 -17.85
N ILE A 110 12.29 -1.62 -16.93
CA ILE A 110 12.55 -0.95 -15.65
C ILE A 110 13.63 -1.68 -14.83
N ILE A 111 13.46 -3.00 -14.65
CA ILE A 111 14.38 -3.80 -13.85
C ILE A 111 15.76 -3.90 -14.49
N THR A 112 15.81 -4.07 -15.83
CA THR A 112 17.10 -4.16 -16.54
C THR A 112 17.86 -2.84 -16.46
N ALA A 113 17.17 -1.71 -16.68
CA ALA A 113 17.74 -0.37 -16.62
C ALA A 113 18.31 -0.04 -15.23
N ASN A 114 17.64 -0.47 -14.15
CA ASN A 114 18.04 -0.16 -12.77
C ASN A 114 18.68 -1.34 -12.00
N SER A 115 19.19 -2.33 -12.73
CA SER A 115 19.74 -3.58 -12.16
C SER A 115 20.88 -3.35 -11.16
N LYS A 116 21.71 -2.31 -11.38
CA LYS A 116 22.84 -1.96 -10.51
C LYS A 116 22.40 -1.50 -9.12
N ALA A 117 21.34 -0.69 -9.02
CA ALA A 117 20.80 -0.26 -7.73
C ALA A 117 20.01 -1.39 -7.03
N LEU A 118 19.42 -2.30 -7.82
CA LEU A 118 18.64 -3.43 -7.29
C LEU A 118 19.48 -4.56 -6.72
N SER A 119 20.61 -4.89 -7.34
CA SER A 119 21.46 -6.02 -6.93
C SER A 119 21.82 -6.04 -5.44
N PRO A 120 22.31 -4.94 -4.81
CA PRO A 120 22.62 -4.93 -3.39
C PRO A 120 21.37 -5.14 -2.50
N LEU A 121 20.21 -4.63 -2.92
CA LEU A 121 18.95 -4.80 -2.18
C LEU A 121 18.48 -6.26 -2.17
N LEU A 122 18.54 -6.92 -3.33
CA LEU A 122 18.21 -8.35 -3.45
C LEU A 122 19.16 -9.22 -2.64
N LYS A 123 20.46 -8.88 -2.60
CA LYS A 123 21.44 -9.59 -1.76
C LYS A 123 21.16 -9.41 -0.27
N SER A 124 20.78 -8.20 0.15
CA SER A 124 20.35 -7.96 1.53
C SER A 124 19.14 -8.83 1.89
N LEU A 125 18.10 -8.81 1.04
CA LEU A 125 16.91 -9.62 1.25
C LEU A 125 17.21 -11.12 1.28
N GLN A 126 18.10 -11.60 0.41
CA GLN A 126 18.57 -12.98 0.42
C GLN A 126 19.28 -13.35 1.73
N SER A 127 20.11 -12.44 2.25
CA SER A 127 20.81 -12.63 3.52
C SER A 127 19.81 -12.73 4.67
N ASP A 128 18.83 -11.83 4.72
CA ASP A 128 17.78 -11.82 5.75
C ASP A 128 16.95 -13.12 5.70
N LEU A 129 16.57 -13.57 4.50
CA LEU A 129 15.86 -14.84 4.31
C LEU A 129 16.72 -16.03 4.74
N THR A 130 18.01 -16.03 4.41
CA THR A 130 18.93 -17.11 4.79
C THR A 130 19.07 -17.19 6.30
N ALA A 131 19.19 -16.05 6.98
CA ALA A 131 19.24 -15.98 8.43
C ALA A 131 17.94 -16.51 9.07
N LEU A 132 16.78 -16.06 8.57
CA LEU A 132 15.48 -16.53 9.07
C LEU A 132 15.30 -18.05 8.89
N ILE A 133 15.70 -18.61 7.75
CA ILE A 133 15.64 -20.06 7.52
C ILE A 133 16.48 -20.82 8.56
N ALA A 134 17.64 -20.28 8.92
CA ALA A 134 18.55 -20.93 9.87
C ALA A 134 18.06 -20.87 11.33
N SER A 135 17.10 -20.00 11.65
CA SER A 135 16.59 -19.79 13.02
C SER A 135 15.07 -19.88 13.12
N LEU A 136 14.41 -20.59 12.20
CA LEU A 136 12.94 -20.63 12.13
C LEU A 136 12.30 -21.40 13.31
N ASP A 137 13.08 -22.26 13.97
CA ASP A 137 12.70 -22.99 15.18
C ASP A 137 12.99 -22.24 16.49
N ASP A 138 13.64 -21.08 16.40
CA ASP A 138 13.88 -20.17 17.53
C ASP A 138 12.79 -19.09 17.58
N GLU A 139 11.89 -19.21 18.56
CA GLU A 139 10.78 -18.27 18.77
C GLU A 139 11.26 -16.82 18.95
N ALA A 140 12.38 -16.60 19.65
CA ALA A 140 12.91 -15.26 19.87
C ALA A 140 13.43 -14.67 18.55
N ALA A 141 14.15 -15.47 17.75
CA ALA A 141 14.63 -15.03 16.44
C ALA A 141 13.49 -14.72 15.45
N VAL A 142 12.43 -15.53 15.47
CA VAL A 142 11.21 -15.28 14.67
C VAL A 142 10.52 -13.99 15.13
N SER A 143 10.41 -13.77 16.44
CA SER A 143 9.83 -12.54 16.99
C SER A 143 10.62 -11.30 16.55
N ASP A 144 11.96 -11.33 16.69
CA ASP A 144 12.85 -10.24 16.28
C ASP A 144 12.72 -9.92 14.78
N PHE A 145 12.61 -10.96 13.93
CA PHE A 145 12.39 -10.79 12.50
C PHE A 145 11.07 -10.08 12.20
N ILE A 146 9.98 -10.50 12.85
CA ILE A 146 8.65 -9.89 12.69
C ILE A 146 8.69 -8.42 13.17
N GLU A 147 9.29 -8.14 14.32
CA GLU A 147 9.43 -6.78 14.84
C GLU A 147 10.25 -5.87 13.94
N ALA A 148 11.33 -6.38 13.33
CA ALA A 148 12.12 -5.62 12.36
C ALA A 148 11.26 -5.19 11.15
N GLY A 149 10.40 -6.09 10.67
CA GLY A 149 9.41 -5.78 9.64
C GLY A 149 8.41 -4.70 10.06
N GLN A 150 7.90 -4.77 11.30
CA GLN A 150 7.01 -3.75 11.87
C GLN A 150 7.69 -2.38 11.95
N LYS A 151 8.94 -2.33 12.42
CA LYS A 151 9.76 -1.10 12.47
C LYS A 151 9.96 -0.52 11.06
N GLY A 152 10.19 -1.36 10.06
CA GLY A 152 10.28 -0.95 8.66
C GLY A 152 8.97 -0.33 8.14
N ARG A 153 7.84 -1.01 8.37
CA ARG A 153 6.50 -0.54 8.00
C ARG A 153 6.14 0.80 8.65
N ALA A 154 6.48 0.98 9.93
CA ALA A 154 6.19 2.21 10.67
C ALA A 154 6.88 3.46 10.09
N ARG A 155 7.91 3.29 9.24
CA ARG A 155 8.60 4.40 8.57
C ARG A 155 7.88 4.91 7.32
N ILE A 156 6.87 4.19 6.82
CA ILE A 156 6.11 4.61 5.64
C ILE A 156 5.19 5.77 6.04
N PRO A 157 5.31 6.95 5.40
CA PRO A 157 4.43 8.09 5.72
C PRO A 157 2.95 7.77 5.44
N GLY A 158 2.05 8.37 6.23
CA GLY A 158 0.60 8.26 5.98
C GLY A 158 0.16 8.98 4.69
N LYS A 159 -1.10 8.76 4.27
CA LYS A 159 -1.70 9.30 3.02
C LYS A 159 -1.60 10.82 2.81
N HIS A 160 -1.24 11.59 3.84
CA HIS A 160 -1.06 13.04 3.79
C HIS A 160 0.37 13.53 4.15
N GLY A 161 1.39 12.67 4.08
CA GLY A 161 2.79 13.08 4.30
C GLY A 161 3.14 13.48 5.74
N GLY A 162 2.18 13.39 6.69
CA GLY A 162 2.42 13.56 8.12
C GLY A 162 3.11 12.34 8.75
N LYS A 163 3.47 12.47 10.05
CA LYS A 163 3.85 11.31 10.90
C LYS A 163 2.87 10.17 10.64
N ALA A 164 3.34 8.91 10.68
CA ALA A 164 2.47 7.74 10.70
C ALA A 164 1.41 8.01 11.79
N ARG A 165 0.20 8.39 11.39
CA ARG A 165 -0.87 8.64 12.33
C ARG A 165 -1.13 7.28 12.97
N GLU A 166 -1.12 7.23 14.29
CA GLU A 166 -1.59 6.06 15.02
C GLU A 166 -3.08 5.92 14.73
N TYR A 167 -3.40 5.20 13.66
CA TYR A 167 -4.76 4.86 13.35
C TYR A 167 -5.22 3.82 14.36
N THR A 168 -6.45 3.99 14.83
CA THR A 168 -7.18 2.92 15.49
C THR A 168 -8.14 2.34 14.47
N TYR A 169 -8.05 1.03 14.29
CA TYR A 169 -8.84 0.27 13.35
C TYR A 169 -10.11 -0.23 14.03
N LEU A 170 -11.26 0.04 13.42
CA LEU A 170 -12.57 -0.40 13.88
C LEU A 170 -13.17 -1.39 12.88
N PRO A 171 -13.13 -2.72 13.16
CA PRO A 171 -13.73 -3.72 12.31
C PRO A 171 -15.25 -3.81 12.54
N ILE A 172 -16.02 -3.74 11.48
CA ILE A 172 -17.48 -3.68 11.43
C ILE A 172 -17.97 -4.74 10.44
N VAL A 173 -18.86 -5.61 10.87
CA VAL A 173 -19.47 -6.61 10.00
C VAL A 173 -20.71 -6.00 9.35
N ILE A 174 -20.76 -6.02 8.02
CA ILE A 174 -21.89 -5.58 7.23
C ILE A 174 -22.48 -6.75 6.44
N GLU A 175 -23.77 -6.69 6.15
CA GLU A 175 -24.38 -7.65 5.23
C GLU A 175 -23.97 -7.34 3.78
N ASP A 176 -23.85 -8.38 2.96
CA ASP A 176 -23.60 -8.23 1.52
C ASP A 176 -24.91 -7.92 0.78
N LYS A 177 -25.44 -6.71 1.01
CA LYS A 177 -26.64 -6.19 0.33
C LYS A 177 -26.48 -4.72 -0.07
N PRO A 178 -27.15 -4.28 -1.15
CA PRO A 178 -27.08 -2.89 -1.60
C PRO A 178 -27.40 -1.89 -0.46
N GLY A 179 -26.61 -0.81 -0.39
CA GLY A 179 -26.82 0.28 0.56
C GLY A 179 -26.14 0.14 1.92
N GLN A 180 -25.53 -1.01 2.26
CA GLN A 180 -24.90 -1.19 3.57
C GLN A 180 -23.69 -0.29 3.81
N LEU A 181 -22.85 -0.08 2.79
CA LEU A 181 -21.74 0.87 2.90
C LEU A 181 -22.24 2.31 3.05
N ALA A 182 -23.31 2.69 2.33
CA ALA A 182 -23.90 4.02 2.45
C ALA A 182 -24.42 4.24 3.88
N ALA A 183 -25.20 3.28 4.41
CA ALA A 183 -25.69 3.33 5.78
C ALA A 183 -24.54 3.44 6.79
N LEU A 184 -23.42 2.73 6.59
CA LEU A 184 -22.26 2.84 7.48
C LEU A 184 -21.65 4.25 7.44
N PHE A 185 -21.54 4.87 6.26
CA PHE A 185 -21.02 6.24 6.15
C PHE A 185 -22.00 7.29 6.68
N ASP A 186 -23.31 7.07 6.56
CA ASP A 186 -24.33 7.92 7.18
C ASP A 186 -24.17 7.91 8.70
N GLU A 187 -23.95 6.73 9.30
CA GLU A 187 -23.68 6.60 10.74
C GLU A 187 -22.38 7.31 11.17
N CYS A 188 -21.34 7.26 10.32
CA CYS A 188 -20.10 8.01 10.58
C CYS A 188 -20.37 9.53 10.57
N ALA A 189 -21.19 10.01 9.65
CA ALA A 189 -21.56 11.41 9.55
C ALA A 189 -22.42 11.84 10.75
N ASP A 190 -23.39 11.03 11.15
CA ASP A 190 -24.24 11.28 12.33
C ASP A 190 -23.42 11.32 13.63
N ALA A 191 -22.41 10.46 13.75
CA ALA A 191 -21.43 10.48 14.84
C ALA A 191 -20.41 11.63 14.74
N SER A 192 -20.42 12.42 13.66
CA SER A 192 -19.44 13.46 13.36
C SER A 192 -17.99 12.95 13.36
N VAL A 193 -17.78 11.73 12.88
CA VAL A 193 -16.49 11.03 12.86
C VAL A 193 -15.88 11.06 11.46
N ASN A 194 -14.59 11.42 11.38
CA ASN A 194 -13.83 11.38 10.14
C ASN A 194 -13.22 10.00 9.89
N VAL A 195 -13.42 9.44 8.70
CA VAL A 195 -12.80 8.18 8.26
C VAL A 195 -11.53 8.48 7.46
N GLU A 196 -10.39 7.98 7.91
CA GLU A 196 -9.08 8.23 7.29
C GLU A 196 -8.77 7.19 6.20
N ASP A 197 -9.18 5.95 6.42
CA ASP A 197 -9.05 4.86 5.46
C ASP A 197 -10.14 3.80 5.68
N LEU A 198 -10.33 2.95 4.68
CA LEU A 198 -11.16 1.76 4.81
C LEU A 198 -10.56 0.56 4.07
N THR A 199 -10.70 -0.62 4.67
CA THR A 199 -10.40 -1.90 4.04
C THR A 199 -11.65 -2.75 4.03
N ILE A 200 -11.91 -3.44 2.92
CA ILE A 200 -13.04 -4.34 2.75
C ILE A 200 -12.51 -5.76 2.55
N GLU A 201 -12.89 -6.66 3.45
CA GLU A 201 -12.58 -8.08 3.33
C GLU A 201 -13.86 -8.87 3.04
N HIS A 202 -13.81 -9.72 2.02
CA HIS A 202 -14.86 -10.68 1.70
C HIS A 202 -14.33 -12.08 1.97
N SER A 203 -15.01 -12.84 2.82
CA SER A 203 -14.76 -14.27 2.95
C SER A 203 -15.52 -15.02 1.86
N PRO A 204 -14.86 -15.87 1.06
CA PRO A 204 -15.55 -16.71 0.08
C PRO A 204 -16.66 -17.54 0.75
N GLY A 205 -17.88 -17.45 0.24
CA GLY A 205 -19.02 -18.24 0.73
C GLY A 205 -19.79 -17.64 1.92
N GLN A 206 -19.48 -16.42 2.37
CA GLN A 206 -20.29 -15.69 3.36
C GLN A 206 -20.98 -14.48 2.73
N PHE A 207 -22.26 -14.27 3.06
CA PHE A 207 -23.03 -13.08 2.66
C PHE A 207 -22.78 -11.87 3.59
N THR A 208 -21.58 -11.79 4.17
CA THR A 208 -21.18 -10.74 5.11
C THR A 208 -19.80 -10.23 4.73
N GLY A 209 -19.63 -8.92 4.68
CA GLY A 209 -18.35 -8.25 4.50
C GLY A 209 -17.81 -7.74 5.83
N LEU A 210 -16.49 -7.81 6.03
CA LEU A 210 -15.83 -7.14 7.15
C LEU A 210 -15.22 -5.84 6.64
N ILE A 211 -15.74 -4.71 7.13
CA ILE A 211 -15.21 -3.38 6.89
C ILE A 211 -14.32 -2.98 8.05
N THR A 212 -13.08 -2.62 7.79
CA THR A 212 -12.21 -2.04 8.80
C THR A 212 -11.99 -0.56 8.50
N LEU A 213 -12.51 0.32 9.36
CA LEU A 213 -12.28 1.76 9.26
C LEU A 213 -11.02 2.14 10.04
N ALA A 214 -10.14 2.93 9.41
CA ALA A 214 -9.01 3.56 10.09
C ALA A 214 -9.42 4.96 10.56
N LEU A 215 -9.29 5.20 11.86
CA LEU A 215 -9.82 6.37 12.55
C LEU A 215 -8.77 6.95 13.50
N SER A 216 -9.00 8.18 14.00
CA SER A 216 -8.28 8.63 15.18
C SER A 216 -8.67 7.78 16.40
N LYS A 217 -7.82 7.72 17.43
CA LYS A 217 -8.13 6.95 18.65
C LYS A 217 -9.43 7.41 19.33
N ALA A 218 -9.68 8.72 19.35
CA ALA A 218 -10.89 9.27 19.94
C ALA A 218 -12.13 8.87 19.10
N ASP A 219 -12.05 9.07 17.79
CA ASP A 219 -13.15 8.78 16.87
C ASP A 219 -13.50 7.28 16.83
N ALA A 220 -12.49 6.40 16.95
CA ALA A 220 -12.72 4.96 16.98
C ALA A 220 -13.55 4.52 18.19
N VAL A 221 -13.35 5.15 19.36
CA VAL A 221 -14.15 4.88 20.55
C VAL A 221 -15.56 5.42 20.37
N THR A 222 -15.69 6.69 19.95
CA THR A 222 -16.98 7.34 19.70
C THR A 222 -17.82 6.57 18.69
N LEU A 223 -17.26 6.20 17.55
CA LEU A 223 -17.97 5.47 16.51
C LEU A 223 -18.33 4.05 16.94
N ALA A 224 -17.46 3.35 17.68
CA ALA A 224 -17.75 2.01 18.17
C ALA A 224 -18.95 2.00 19.13
N GLU A 225 -19.06 2.98 20.00
CA GLU A 225 -20.20 3.14 20.92
C GLU A 225 -21.48 3.49 20.16
N HIS A 226 -21.40 4.46 19.24
CA HIS A 226 -22.51 4.89 18.39
C HIS A 226 -23.08 3.73 17.57
N LEU A 227 -22.25 3.04 16.81
CA LEU A 227 -22.66 1.92 15.97
C LEU A 227 -23.26 0.77 16.79
N LYS A 228 -22.68 0.42 17.95
CA LYS A 228 -23.25 -0.60 18.84
C LYS A 228 -24.63 -0.19 19.34
N SER A 229 -24.82 1.09 19.67
CA SER A 229 -26.12 1.59 20.13
C SER A 229 -27.20 1.53 19.04
N ASN A 230 -26.79 1.65 17.77
CA ASN A 230 -27.66 1.53 16.59
C ASN A 230 -27.76 0.10 16.04
N GLY A 231 -27.29 -0.90 16.79
CA GLY A 231 -27.48 -2.32 16.46
C GLY A 231 -26.51 -2.89 15.42
N TRP A 232 -25.45 -2.17 15.07
CA TRP A 232 -24.41 -2.67 14.19
C TRP A 232 -23.52 -3.71 14.88
N SER A 233 -23.03 -4.67 14.10
CA SER A 233 -22.06 -5.65 14.57
C SER A 233 -20.64 -5.07 14.47
N VAL A 234 -20.10 -4.64 15.62
CA VAL A 234 -18.81 -3.93 15.69
C VAL A 234 -17.87 -4.60 16.68
N HIS A 235 -16.65 -4.88 16.22
CA HIS A 235 -15.57 -5.39 17.05
C HIS A 235 -14.89 -4.28 17.86
N SER A 236 -14.14 -4.65 18.90
CA SER A 236 -13.39 -3.66 19.69
C SER A 236 -12.34 -2.94 18.82
N PRO A 237 -12.18 -1.61 18.99
CA PRO A 237 -11.11 -0.85 18.33
C PRO A 237 -9.72 -1.43 18.65
N ARG A 238 -8.82 -1.43 17.67
CA ARG A 238 -7.45 -1.94 17.81
C ARG A 238 -6.45 -0.94 17.24
N SER A 239 -5.40 -0.63 17.99
CA SER A 239 -4.26 0.19 17.56
C SER A 239 -3.20 -0.65 16.86
#